data_AF-A0A2E5PCG7-F1
#
_entry.id   AF-A0A2E5PCG7-F1
#
_cell.length_a   1.000
_cell.length_b   1.000
_cell.length_c   1.000
_cell.angle_alpha   90.00
_cell.angle_beta   90.00
_cell.angle_gamma   90.00
#
_symmetry.space_group_name_H-M   'P 1'
#
loop_
_entity.id
_entity.type
_entity.pdbx_description
1 polymer ?
#
loop_
_entity_poly.entity_id
_entity_poly.type
_entity_poly.pdbx_seq_one_letter_code
_entity_poly.pdbx_strand_id
1 'polypeptide(L)'
;MMETGEPVESILPRMAAANAYLGADAVALAMAGGTPVVLTGRVADPSLFVGPMLDAFRWSYDDYALLSQASVAGHLLECAGQVTGGYFADPGVKDVPGLARLGFPFADVYSNGKVEISKIDDAGGRVDAHTCSEQLLYEVGDPTAYVTPDCVLDMSGVSLIEIAPDRVQVDGASAKPRTATYKVSVGYFDGYLGEGEISYGGPNAVARARLAGEVVRERLELRGFDYDDLRTDLIGLDSLHGPGEGRPEPYEIRLRVAGRSTSCNAAEAIGWEVGALYTNGPSGGAGDYANVREILAVQSVLLPRELVRPHVETVRPT
;
A
#
# COMPACT_ATOMS: atom_id res chain seq x y z
N MET A 1 -10.94 -17.14 6.18
CA MET A 1 -9.98 -16.11 5.76
C MET A 1 -9.70 -16.32 4.28
N MET A 2 -9.72 -15.25 3.49
CA MET A 2 -9.74 -15.35 2.03
C MET A 2 -8.43 -15.93 1.48
N GLU A 3 -7.31 -15.59 2.11
CA GLU A 3 -5.96 -15.94 1.66
C GLU A 3 -5.58 -17.38 1.98
N THR A 4 -6.03 -17.92 3.13
CA THR A 4 -5.65 -19.27 3.60
C THR A 4 -6.78 -20.29 3.54
N GLY A 5 -8.03 -19.85 3.42
CA GLY A 5 -9.21 -20.72 3.56
C GLY A 5 -9.54 -21.13 5.01
N GLU A 6 -8.72 -20.77 5.99
CA GLU A 6 -8.94 -21.14 7.39
C GLU A 6 -10.06 -20.35 8.07
N PRO A 7 -10.70 -20.92 9.12
CA PRO A 7 -11.67 -20.19 9.96
C PRO A 7 -11.02 -19.01 10.69
N VAL A 8 -11.75 -17.90 10.89
CA VAL A 8 -11.24 -16.73 11.64
C VAL A 8 -10.95 -17.08 13.11
N GLU A 9 -11.61 -18.12 13.61
CA GLU A 9 -11.43 -18.69 14.93
C GLU A 9 -9.99 -19.14 15.21
N SER A 10 -9.20 -19.47 14.17
CA SER A 10 -7.79 -19.87 14.34
C SER A 10 -6.90 -18.71 14.83
N ILE A 11 -7.33 -17.46 14.64
CA ILE A 11 -6.56 -16.27 15.04
C ILE A 11 -7.22 -15.46 16.16
N LEU A 12 -8.46 -15.79 16.58
CA LEU A 12 -9.22 -15.04 17.59
C LEU A 12 -8.42 -14.65 18.85
N PRO A 13 -7.63 -15.55 19.48
CA PRO A 13 -6.87 -15.20 20.69
C PRO A 13 -5.77 -14.14 20.46
N ARG A 14 -5.37 -13.94 19.20
CA ARG A 14 -4.29 -13.02 18.79
C ARG A 14 -4.83 -11.79 18.06
N MET A 15 -6.14 -11.71 17.81
CA MET A 15 -6.75 -10.59 17.09
C MET A 15 -6.60 -9.28 17.87
N ALA A 16 -6.12 -8.26 17.17
CA ALA A 16 -5.95 -6.91 17.70
C ALA A 16 -7.05 -5.96 17.19
N ALA A 17 -7.48 -6.11 15.92
CA ALA A 17 -8.50 -5.27 15.32
C ALA A 17 -9.21 -5.96 14.16
N ALA A 18 -10.43 -5.52 13.85
CA ALA A 18 -11.17 -5.89 12.66
C ALA A 18 -11.87 -4.64 12.09
N ASN A 19 -11.52 -4.26 10.87
CA ASN A 19 -12.00 -3.03 10.25
C ASN A 19 -12.66 -3.33 8.91
N ALA A 20 -13.97 -3.08 8.81
CA ALA A 20 -14.70 -3.16 7.55
C ALA A 20 -14.35 -1.96 6.67
N TYR A 21 -14.16 -2.19 5.38
CA TYR A 21 -14.05 -1.11 4.39
C TYR A 21 -15.44 -0.57 4.07
N LEU A 22 -15.82 0.52 4.73
CA LEU A 22 -17.10 1.19 4.48
C LEU A 22 -17.11 1.90 3.12
N GLY A 23 -18.30 2.07 2.56
CA GLY A 23 -18.49 2.78 1.30
C GLY A 23 -18.73 4.28 1.48
N ALA A 24 -19.00 4.94 0.36
CA ALA A 24 -19.32 6.35 0.27
C ALA A 24 -20.65 6.71 0.94
N ASP A 25 -21.50 5.74 1.24
CA ASP A 25 -22.78 5.92 1.93
C ASP A 25 -22.55 6.39 3.37
N ALA A 26 -21.53 5.87 4.05
CA ALA A 26 -21.12 6.35 5.36
C ALA A 26 -20.62 7.80 5.32
N VAL A 27 -19.88 8.17 4.27
CA VAL A 27 -19.35 9.53 4.08
C VAL A 27 -20.49 10.50 3.74
N ALA A 28 -21.34 10.17 2.78
CA ALA A 28 -22.49 10.97 2.38
C ALA A 28 -23.49 11.17 3.54
N LEU A 29 -23.71 10.13 4.36
CA LEU A 29 -24.52 10.24 5.57
C LEU A 29 -23.95 11.27 6.56
N ALA A 30 -22.63 11.30 6.74
CA ALA A 30 -21.97 12.28 7.60
C ALA A 30 -22.03 13.72 7.03
N MET A 31 -21.93 13.86 5.71
CA MET A 31 -22.00 15.14 5.02
C MET A 31 -23.41 15.73 4.99
N ALA A 32 -24.45 14.89 4.93
CA ALA A 32 -25.85 15.32 4.95
C ALA A 32 -26.21 16.19 6.19
N GLY A 33 -25.42 16.11 7.26
CA GLY A 33 -25.52 16.99 8.43
C GLY A 33 -25.05 18.44 8.21
N GLY A 34 -24.61 18.80 7.00
CA GLY A 34 -24.06 20.12 6.68
C GLY A 34 -22.65 20.33 7.23
N THR A 35 -21.93 19.25 7.57
CA THR A 35 -20.60 19.32 8.16
C THR A 35 -19.55 19.56 7.06
N PRO A 36 -18.68 20.58 7.17
CA PRO A 36 -17.69 20.88 6.15
C PRO A 36 -16.49 19.91 6.16
N VAL A 37 -16.31 19.13 7.23
CA VAL A 37 -15.19 18.20 7.40
C VAL A 37 -15.72 16.90 7.97
N VAL A 38 -15.40 15.78 7.33
CA VAL A 38 -15.70 14.44 7.82
C VAL A 38 -14.41 13.75 8.21
N LEU A 39 -14.30 13.36 9.47
CA LEU A 39 -13.27 12.45 9.95
C LEU A 39 -13.89 11.06 10.04
N THR A 40 -13.33 10.10 9.32
CA THR A 40 -13.86 8.74 9.24
C THR A 40 -12.80 7.73 9.66
N GLY A 41 -13.27 6.53 10.06
CA GLY A 41 -12.42 5.38 10.28
C GLY A 41 -12.04 4.72 8.95
N ARG A 42 -12.20 3.40 8.85
CA ARG A 42 -11.91 2.66 7.62
C ARG A 42 -13.06 2.83 6.62
N VAL A 43 -12.82 3.62 5.59
CA VAL A 43 -13.59 3.63 4.32
C VAL A 43 -12.67 3.17 3.21
N ALA A 44 -13.21 2.74 2.07
CA ALA A 44 -12.37 2.57 0.88
C ALA A 44 -11.89 3.93 0.37
N ASP A 45 -10.67 3.95 -0.14
CA ASP A 45 -9.99 5.17 -0.56
C ASP A 45 -10.77 5.92 -1.66
N PRO A 46 -11.39 5.27 -2.68
CA PRO A 46 -12.21 5.99 -3.66
C PRO A 46 -13.47 6.58 -3.04
N SER A 47 -14.01 5.91 -2.01
CA SER A 47 -15.25 6.31 -1.33
C SER A 47 -15.14 7.66 -0.63
N LEU A 48 -13.92 8.08 -0.27
CA LEU A 48 -13.65 9.43 0.28
C LEU A 48 -14.01 10.54 -0.72
N PHE A 49 -13.91 10.26 -2.02
CA PHE A 49 -14.25 11.20 -3.09
C PHE A 49 -15.66 10.97 -3.64
N VAL A 50 -16.12 9.71 -3.72
CA VAL A 50 -17.47 9.38 -4.16
C VAL A 50 -18.52 9.95 -3.19
N GLY A 51 -18.30 9.89 -1.88
CA GLY A 51 -19.23 10.41 -0.86
C GLY A 51 -19.62 11.89 -1.08
N PRO A 52 -18.65 12.81 -1.20
CA PRO A 52 -18.90 14.21 -1.56
C PRO A 52 -19.68 14.38 -2.87
N MET A 53 -19.39 13.58 -3.91
CA MET A 53 -20.11 13.66 -5.19
C MET A 53 -21.58 13.25 -5.03
N LEU A 54 -21.84 12.18 -4.29
CA LEU A 54 -23.19 11.72 -3.98
C LEU A 54 -23.98 12.77 -3.19
N ASP A 55 -23.38 13.39 -2.17
CA ASP A 55 -24.05 14.44 -1.39
C ASP A 55 -24.31 15.71 -2.21
N ALA A 56 -23.30 16.19 -2.96
CA ALA A 56 -23.39 17.43 -3.72
C ALA A 56 -24.43 17.35 -4.85
N PHE A 57 -24.45 16.25 -5.61
CA PHE A 57 -25.35 16.08 -6.76
C PHE A 57 -26.62 15.28 -6.47
N ARG A 58 -26.77 14.76 -5.24
CA ARG A 58 -27.90 13.91 -4.83
C ARG A 58 -28.06 12.69 -5.74
N TRP A 59 -26.95 12.15 -6.24
CA TRP A 59 -26.94 10.94 -7.06
C TRP A 59 -27.42 9.72 -6.26
N SER A 60 -28.11 8.81 -6.95
CA SER A 60 -28.55 7.55 -6.36
C SER A 60 -27.46 6.49 -6.47
N TYR A 61 -27.38 5.61 -5.48
CA TYR A 61 -26.57 4.38 -5.57
C TYR A 61 -27.07 3.42 -6.65
N ASP A 62 -28.32 3.57 -7.09
CA ASP A 62 -28.91 2.76 -8.16
C ASP A 62 -28.62 3.36 -9.56
N ASP A 63 -28.02 4.55 -9.64
CA ASP A 63 -27.57 5.13 -10.90
C ASP A 63 -26.13 4.67 -11.19
N TYR A 64 -26.01 3.47 -11.75
CA TYR A 64 -24.73 2.83 -12.00
C TYR A 64 -23.84 3.59 -12.99
N ALA A 65 -24.42 4.40 -13.88
CA ALA A 65 -23.66 5.21 -14.83
C ALA A 65 -22.94 6.35 -14.11
N LEU A 66 -23.61 7.03 -13.18
CA LEU A 66 -22.99 8.09 -12.39
C LEU A 66 -22.07 7.52 -11.31
N LEU A 67 -22.46 6.41 -10.68
CA LEU A 67 -21.67 5.75 -9.64
C LEU A 67 -20.35 5.18 -10.20
N SER A 68 -20.34 4.62 -11.41
CA SER A 68 -19.10 4.14 -12.04
C SER A 68 -18.13 5.27 -12.32
N GLN A 69 -18.62 6.39 -12.86
CA GLN A 69 -17.81 7.57 -13.15
C GLN A 69 -17.26 8.20 -11.86
N ALA A 70 -18.10 8.32 -10.82
CA ALA A 70 -17.66 8.76 -9.50
C ALA A 70 -16.57 7.84 -8.94
N SER A 71 -16.72 6.52 -9.10
CA SER A 71 -15.80 5.54 -8.54
C SER A 71 -14.45 5.53 -9.26
N VAL A 72 -14.43 5.65 -10.59
CA VAL A 72 -13.18 5.83 -11.35
C VAL A 72 -12.52 7.17 -11.01
N ALA A 73 -13.29 8.24 -10.86
CA ALA A 73 -12.75 9.53 -10.42
C ALA A 73 -12.11 9.40 -9.02
N GLY A 74 -12.79 8.77 -8.07
CA GLY A 74 -12.25 8.53 -6.73
C GLY A 74 -10.96 7.70 -6.77
N HIS A 75 -10.91 6.65 -7.58
CA HIS A 75 -9.72 5.82 -7.76
C HIS A 75 -8.54 6.56 -8.44
N LEU A 76 -8.82 7.56 -9.26
CA LEU A 76 -7.77 8.42 -9.83
C LEU A 76 -7.27 9.50 -8.86
N LEU A 77 -8.09 9.89 -7.88
CA LEU A 77 -7.78 10.94 -6.90
C LEU A 77 -7.12 10.43 -5.62
N GLU A 78 -7.20 9.13 -5.34
CA GLU A 78 -6.55 8.49 -4.20
C GLU A 78 -5.03 8.36 -4.37
N CYS A 79 -4.36 7.74 -3.40
CA CYS A 79 -2.90 7.54 -3.38
C CYS A 79 -2.08 8.83 -3.48
N ALA A 80 -2.66 9.96 -3.04
CA ALA A 80 -2.04 11.28 -3.00
C ALA A 80 -1.55 11.79 -4.37
N GLY A 81 -0.24 11.83 -4.60
CA GLY A 81 0.34 12.45 -5.80
C GLY A 81 0.53 11.51 -6.99
N GLN A 82 0.07 10.26 -6.93
CA GLN A 82 0.44 9.26 -7.92
C GLN A 82 -0.02 9.61 -9.34
N VAL A 83 -1.29 9.99 -9.52
CA VAL A 83 -1.84 10.44 -10.82
C VAL A 83 -1.15 11.71 -11.37
N THR A 84 -0.41 12.43 -10.53
CA THR A 84 0.35 13.63 -10.91
C THR A 84 1.85 13.37 -11.13
N GLY A 85 2.27 12.09 -11.13
CA GLY A 85 3.64 11.68 -11.40
C GLY A 85 4.41 11.09 -10.21
N GLY A 86 3.80 10.99 -9.02
CA GLY A 86 4.34 10.21 -7.91
C GLY A 86 4.33 8.71 -8.25
N TYR A 87 5.34 7.95 -7.84
CA TYR A 87 5.50 6.51 -8.20
C TYR A 87 5.57 6.20 -9.71
N PHE A 88 5.46 7.21 -10.58
CA PHE A 88 5.58 7.15 -12.03
C PHE A 88 6.98 7.56 -12.52
N ALA A 89 7.62 8.51 -11.84
CA ALA A 89 8.87 9.11 -12.27
C ALA A 89 10.01 8.09 -12.41
N ASP A 90 10.65 8.09 -13.58
CA ASP A 90 11.83 7.28 -13.91
C ASP A 90 12.84 8.17 -14.67
N PRO A 91 13.93 8.63 -14.03
CA PRO A 91 14.82 9.64 -14.61
C PRO A 91 15.38 9.25 -15.99
N GLY A 92 15.11 10.09 -17.00
CA GLY A 92 15.52 9.88 -18.39
C GLY A 92 14.58 9.00 -19.22
N VAL A 93 13.51 8.46 -18.64
CA VAL A 93 12.48 7.65 -19.32
C VAL A 93 11.09 8.27 -19.13
N LYS A 94 10.73 8.57 -17.89
CA LYS A 94 9.47 9.17 -17.45
C LYS A 94 9.77 10.38 -16.57
N ASP A 95 10.26 11.45 -17.18
CA ASP A 95 10.62 12.66 -16.43
C ASP A 95 9.37 13.38 -15.90
N VAL A 96 9.41 13.69 -14.60
CA VAL A 96 8.37 14.43 -13.87
C VAL A 96 8.96 15.73 -13.32
N PRO A 97 8.53 16.91 -13.80
CA PRO A 97 9.11 18.17 -13.39
C PRO A 97 8.72 18.50 -11.94
N GLY A 98 9.67 19.06 -11.18
CA GLY A 98 9.37 19.60 -9.85
C GLY A 98 8.86 18.59 -8.83
N LEU A 99 9.24 17.31 -8.93
CA LEU A 99 8.76 16.20 -8.08
C LEU A 99 8.84 16.49 -6.55
N ALA A 100 9.81 17.28 -6.10
CA ALA A 100 9.90 17.70 -4.69
C ALA A 100 8.76 18.62 -4.21
N ARG A 101 7.99 19.21 -5.13
CA ARG A 101 6.80 20.03 -4.89
C ARG A 101 5.58 19.43 -5.61
N LEU A 102 5.52 18.10 -5.69
CA LEU A 102 4.44 17.37 -6.36
C LEU A 102 3.07 17.84 -5.86
N GLY A 103 2.24 18.35 -6.76
CA GLY A 103 0.89 18.80 -6.43
C GLY A 103 -0.06 17.62 -6.33
N PHE A 104 -0.95 17.59 -5.33
CA PHE A 104 -2.01 16.58 -5.29
C PHE A 104 -3.10 16.91 -6.32
N PRO A 105 -3.76 15.89 -6.87
CA PRO A 105 -4.74 16.08 -7.92
C PRO A 105 -6.03 16.69 -7.38
N PHE A 106 -6.81 17.26 -8.29
CA PHE A 106 -8.22 17.53 -8.08
C PHE A 106 -9.02 17.07 -9.30
N ALA A 107 -10.34 16.97 -9.14
CA ALA A 107 -11.25 16.69 -10.24
C ALA A 107 -12.30 17.78 -10.36
N ASP A 108 -12.52 18.28 -11.57
CA ASP A 108 -13.75 18.98 -11.90
C ASP A 108 -14.81 17.93 -12.25
N VAL A 109 -15.85 17.84 -11.41
CA VAL A 109 -16.95 16.88 -11.56
C VAL A 109 -18.23 17.63 -11.88
N TYR A 110 -18.95 17.16 -12.90
CA TYR A 110 -20.19 17.78 -13.35
C TYR A 110 -21.39 16.89 -13.00
N SER A 111 -22.57 17.50 -12.84
CA SER A 111 -23.81 16.80 -12.44
C SER A 111 -24.26 15.70 -13.41
N ASN A 112 -23.74 15.69 -14.65
CA ASN A 112 -24.01 14.67 -15.66
C ASN A 112 -22.98 13.52 -15.66
N GLY A 113 -22.06 13.49 -14.69
CA GLY A 113 -21.03 12.45 -14.57
C GLY A 113 -19.74 12.72 -15.35
N LYS A 114 -19.62 13.85 -16.06
CA LYS A 114 -18.33 14.24 -16.68
C LYS A 114 -17.30 14.49 -15.59
N VAL A 115 -16.08 13.99 -15.79
CA VAL A 115 -14.95 14.15 -14.87
C VAL A 115 -13.70 14.60 -15.63
N GLU A 116 -13.01 15.60 -15.09
CA GLU A 116 -11.71 16.06 -15.58
C GLU A 116 -10.69 16.07 -14.43
N ILE A 117 -9.62 15.28 -14.56
CA ILE A 117 -8.52 15.21 -13.59
C ILE A 117 -7.49 16.27 -13.92
N SER A 118 -7.01 16.98 -12.90
CA SER A 118 -6.00 18.02 -13.06
C SER A 118 -5.19 18.20 -11.77
N LYS A 119 -4.26 19.16 -11.80
CA LYS A 119 -3.42 19.58 -10.66
C LYS A 119 -3.32 21.10 -10.65
N ILE A 120 -2.93 21.67 -9.51
CA ILE A 120 -2.73 23.12 -9.40
C ILE A 120 -1.53 23.59 -10.24
N ASP A 121 -1.66 24.70 -10.96
CA ASP A 121 -0.69 25.17 -11.97
C ASP A 121 0.75 25.34 -11.43
N ASP A 122 0.90 25.93 -10.24
CA ASP A 122 2.22 26.27 -9.68
C ASP A 122 2.94 25.08 -9.01
N ALA A 123 2.27 23.94 -8.85
CA ALA A 123 2.88 22.76 -8.26
C ALA A 123 3.69 21.96 -9.28
N GLY A 124 4.62 21.13 -8.79
CA GLY A 124 5.28 20.13 -9.62
C GLY A 124 4.34 18.99 -10.01
N GLY A 125 4.88 18.04 -10.75
CA GLY A 125 4.11 16.94 -11.34
C GLY A 125 3.70 17.21 -12.78
N ARG A 126 3.03 16.22 -13.36
CA ARG A 126 2.36 16.29 -14.67
C ARG A 126 1.11 15.41 -14.63
N VAL A 127 0.06 15.78 -15.35
CA VAL A 127 -1.15 14.97 -15.50
C VAL A 127 -1.42 14.74 -16.98
N ASP A 128 -1.38 13.48 -17.40
CA ASP A 128 -1.63 13.07 -18.79
C ASP A 128 -2.17 11.65 -18.85
N ALA A 129 -2.38 11.12 -20.06
CA ALA A 129 -2.93 9.78 -20.22
C ALA A 129 -2.03 8.70 -19.60
N HIS A 130 -0.70 8.87 -19.53
CA HIS A 130 0.20 7.89 -18.95
C HIS A 130 0.12 7.84 -17.43
N THR A 131 0.15 9.01 -16.77
CA THR A 131 0.02 9.05 -15.30
C THR A 131 -1.35 8.57 -14.84
N CYS A 132 -2.42 8.95 -15.57
CA CYS A 132 -3.76 8.44 -15.34
C CYS A 132 -3.89 6.93 -15.60
N SER A 133 -3.22 6.39 -16.62
CA SER A 133 -3.25 4.94 -16.91
C SER A 133 -2.58 4.12 -15.81
N GLU A 134 -1.42 4.56 -15.31
CA GLU A 134 -0.72 3.85 -14.24
C GLU A 134 -1.48 3.91 -12.91
N GLN A 135 -2.12 5.05 -12.60
CA GLN A 135 -3.01 5.14 -11.44
C GLN A 135 -4.25 4.24 -11.60
N LEU A 136 -4.89 4.24 -12.78
CA LEU A 136 -6.10 3.45 -13.03
C LEU A 136 -5.88 1.94 -12.86
N LEU A 137 -4.65 1.46 -13.09
CA LEU A 137 -4.29 0.05 -12.97
C LEU A 137 -3.64 -0.29 -11.62
N TYR A 138 -3.41 0.72 -10.77
CA TYR A 138 -2.70 0.54 -9.51
C TYR A 138 -3.54 -0.26 -8.51
N GLU A 139 -2.96 -1.33 -7.95
CA GLU A 139 -3.63 -2.24 -7.01
C GLU A 139 -4.93 -2.90 -7.54
N VAL A 140 -5.13 -2.89 -8.86
CA VAL A 140 -6.26 -3.53 -9.53
C VAL A 140 -5.88 -4.94 -9.99
N GLY A 141 -6.61 -5.94 -9.49
CA GLY A 141 -6.45 -7.34 -9.93
C GLY A 141 -7.18 -7.65 -11.24
N ASP A 142 -8.51 -7.52 -11.24
CA ASP A 142 -9.35 -7.69 -12.43
C ASP A 142 -10.04 -6.35 -12.77
N PRO A 143 -9.63 -5.66 -13.84
CA PRO A 143 -10.22 -4.38 -14.23
C PRO A 143 -11.66 -4.50 -14.75
N THR A 144 -12.15 -5.69 -15.07
CA THR A 144 -13.54 -5.90 -15.50
C THR A 144 -14.51 -6.16 -14.34
N ALA A 145 -13.97 -6.37 -13.14
CA ALA A 145 -14.73 -6.75 -11.95
C ALA A 145 -14.06 -6.29 -10.65
N TYR A 146 -13.64 -5.03 -10.59
CA TYR A 146 -13.01 -4.45 -9.40
C TYR A 146 -14.05 -4.25 -8.29
N VAL A 147 -13.99 -5.08 -7.24
CA VAL A 147 -14.97 -5.07 -6.15
C VAL A 147 -14.64 -3.97 -5.15
N THR A 148 -15.51 -2.96 -5.06
CA THR A 148 -15.46 -1.89 -4.05
C THR A 148 -16.66 -1.99 -3.11
N PRO A 149 -16.66 -1.28 -1.96
CA PRO A 149 -17.86 -1.18 -1.14
C PRO A 149 -19.00 -0.39 -1.79
N ASP A 150 -18.77 0.33 -2.88
CA ASP A 150 -19.80 1.16 -3.53
C ASP A 150 -20.44 0.46 -4.72
N CYS A 151 -19.63 -0.23 -5.53
CA CYS A 151 -20.07 -1.02 -6.67
C CYS A 151 -19.02 -2.07 -7.06
N VAL A 152 -19.39 -2.96 -7.98
CA VAL A 152 -18.39 -3.73 -8.73
C VAL A 152 -18.08 -2.96 -10.00
N LEU A 153 -16.92 -2.33 -10.04
CA LEU A 153 -16.49 -1.41 -11.08
C LEU A 153 -15.86 -2.17 -12.26
N ASP A 154 -16.25 -1.78 -13.47
CA ASP A 154 -15.61 -2.20 -14.72
C ASP A 154 -14.98 -0.97 -15.37
N MET A 155 -13.64 -0.98 -15.38
CA MET A 155 -12.80 0.07 -15.95
C MET A 155 -12.21 -0.33 -17.30
N SER A 156 -12.60 -1.47 -17.88
CA SER A 156 -12.06 -1.94 -19.16
C SER A 156 -12.45 -1.08 -20.37
N GLY A 157 -13.55 -0.34 -20.25
CA GLY A 157 -14.01 0.63 -21.24
C GLY A 157 -13.52 2.06 -21.01
N VAL A 158 -12.69 2.31 -19.98
CA VAL A 158 -12.28 3.67 -19.64
C VAL A 158 -11.38 4.26 -20.72
N SER A 159 -11.68 5.50 -21.08
CA SER A 159 -10.90 6.34 -21.99
C SER A 159 -10.33 7.54 -21.23
N LEU A 160 -9.07 7.85 -21.52
CA LEU A 160 -8.32 8.96 -20.93
C LEU A 160 -7.97 9.92 -22.07
N ILE A 161 -8.57 11.11 -22.06
CA ILE A 161 -8.47 12.08 -23.15
C ILE A 161 -7.80 13.35 -22.62
N GLU A 162 -6.59 13.64 -23.10
CA GLU A 162 -5.90 14.90 -22.80
C GLU A 162 -6.60 16.05 -23.51
N ILE A 163 -7.22 16.95 -22.75
CA ILE A 163 -8.01 18.08 -23.28
C ILE A 163 -7.29 19.43 -23.12
N ALA A 164 -6.28 19.48 -22.25
CA ALA A 164 -5.36 20.61 -22.09
C ALA A 164 -4.08 20.11 -21.37
N PRO A 165 -3.01 20.92 -21.29
CA PRO A 165 -1.87 20.61 -20.43
C PRO A 165 -2.34 20.34 -18.99
N ASP A 166 -1.83 19.26 -18.38
CA ASP A 166 -2.18 18.83 -17.03
C ASP A 166 -3.69 18.64 -16.79
N ARG A 167 -4.43 18.25 -17.84
CA ARG A 167 -5.87 18.04 -17.77
C ARG A 167 -6.36 16.88 -18.65
N VAL A 168 -6.87 15.86 -17.98
CA VAL A 168 -7.35 14.61 -18.61
C VAL A 168 -8.83 14.42 -18.30
N GLN A 169 -9.65 14.37 -19.34
CA GLN A 169 -11.03 13.92 -19.22
C GLN A 169 -11.05 12.39 -19.13
N VAL A 170 -11.91 11.88 -18.24
CA VAL A 170 -12.12 10.45 -18.01
C VAL A 170 -13.57 10.10 -18.36
N ASP A 171 -13.77 9.01 -19.08
CA ASP A 171 -15.10 8.50 -19.44
C ASP A 171 -15.06 6.99 -19.74
N GLY A 172 -16.21 6.33 -19.89
CA GLY A 172 -16.33 4.92 -20.30
C GLY A 172 -16.36 3.90 -19.16
N ALA A 173 -16.42 4.36 -17.91
CA ALA A 173 -16.58 3.48 -16.74
C ALA A 173 -17.99 2.90 -16.66
N SER A 174 -18.13 1.64 -16.25
CA SER A 174 -19.43 1.03 -15.95
C SER A 174 -19.41 0.30 -14.61
N ALA A 175 -20.58 0.02 -14.04
CA ALA A 175 -20.68 -0.61 -12.73
C ALA A 175 -21.82 -1.63 -12.67
N LYS A 176 -21.61 -2.64 -11.82
CA LYS A 176 -22.64 -3.57 -11.35
C LYS A 176 -22.95 -3.28 -9.87
N PRO A 177 -24.09 -3.77 -9.34
CA PRO A 177 -24.44 -3.58 -7.94
C PRO A 177 -23.32 -4.02 -6.99
N ARG A 178 -23.16 -3.31 -5.87
CA ARG A 178 -22.26 -3.72 -4.77
C ARG A 178 -22.61 -5.11 -4.24
N THR A 179 -21.61 -5.81 -3.73
CA THR A 179 -21.77 -7.13 -3.13
C THR A 179 -22.54 -7.07 -1.81
N ALA A 180 -23.14 -8.19 -1.39
CA ALA A 180 -23.85 -8.32 -0.10
C ALA A 180 -22.93 -8.32 1.14
N THR A 181 -21.62 -8.23 0.94
CA THR A 181 -20.61 -8.30 2.00
C THR A 181 -19.66 -7.09 1.95
N TYR A 182 -19.04 -6.80 3.09
CA TYR A 182 -17.86 -5.94 3.16
C TYR A 182 -16.60 -6.81 3.24
N LYS A 183 -15.50 -6.31 2.65
CA LYS A 183 -14.16 -6.76 3.01
C LYS A 183 -13.81 -6.20 4.38
N VAL A 184 -13.35 -7.07 5.26
CA VAL A 184 -12.88 -6.71 6.60
C VAL A 184 -11.42 -7.11 6.71
N SER A 185 -10.56 -6.15 7.04
CA SER A 185 -9.16 -6.42 7.39
C SER A 185 -9.07 -6.73 8.87
N VAL A 186 -8.63 -7.95 9.17
CA VAL A 186 -8.42 -8.45 10.53
C VAL A 186 -6.93 -8.41 10.82
N GLY A 187 -6.53 -7.54 11.73
CA GLY A 187 -5.17 -7.45 12.25
C GLY A 187 -4.99 -8.35 13.47
N TYR A 188 -3.92 -9.14 13.51
CA TYR A 188 -3.60 -10.03 14.62
C TYR A 188 -2.08 -10.12 14.86
N PHE A 189 -1.70 -10.41 16.11
CA PHE A 189 -0.31 -10.61 16.49
C PHE A 189 0.25 -11.92 15.90
N ASP A 190 1.38 -11.82 15.20
CA ASP A 190 2.01 -12.93 14.48
C ASP A 190 3.52 -13.07 14.80
N GLY A 191 3.87 -12.79 16.05
CA GLY A 191 5.24 -12.94 16.55
C GLY A 191 6.10 -11.69 16.35
N TYR A 192 7.39 -11.91 16.15
CA TYR A 192 8.42 -10.87 16.09
C TYR A 192 9.25 -11.02 14.82
N LEU A 193 9.62 -9.88 14.24
CA LEU A 193 10.64 -9.80 13.19
C LEU A 193 11.91 -9.24 13.82
N GLY A 194 12.97 -10.04 13.79
CA GLY A 194 14.32 -9.60 14.09
C GLY A 194 15.06 -9.24 12.81
N GLU A 195 15.82 -8.16 12.83
CA GLU A 195 16.63 -7.69 11.70
C GLU A 195 17.99 -7.25 12.20
N GLY A 196 19.04 -7.65 11.48
CA GLY A 196 20.40 -7.17 11.67
C GLY A 196 21.04 -6.90 10.31
N GLU A 197 21.72 -5.76 10.19
CA GLU A 197 22.38 -5.34 8.95
C GLU A 197 23.82 -4.90 9.21
N ILE A 198 24.70 -5.08 8.23
CA ILE A 198 26.09 -4.58 8.25
C ILE A 198 26.61 -4.36 6.83
N SER A 199 27.41 -3.32 6.61
CA SER A 199 27.95 -2.96 5.30
C SER A 199 29.41 -3.40 5.13
N TYR A 200 29.76 -3.80 3.91
CA TYR A 200 31.13 -4.08 3.48
C TYR A 200 31.44 -3.26 2.23
N GLY A 201 32.59 -2.58 2.23
CA GLY A 201 33.08 -1.82 1.08
C GLY A 201 34.48 -2.26 0.65
N GLY A 202 34.81 -2.00 -0.61
CA GLY A 202 36.11 -2.32 -1.18
C GLY A 202 36.15 -3.63 -1.96
N PRO A 203 37.34 -4.02 -2.46
CA PRO A 203 37.52 -5.30 -3.12
C PRO A 203 36.98 -6.44 -2.27
N ASN A 204 36.34 -7.42 -2.92
CA ASN A 204 35.81 -8.62 -2.27
C ASN A 204 34.70 -8.33 -1.22
N ALA A 205 33.97 -7.21 -1.34
CA ALA A 205 32.87 -6.86 -0.45
C ALA A 205 31.75 -7.91 -0.44
N VAL A 206 31.33 -8.39 -1.62
CA VAL A 206 30.28 -9.41 -1.76
C VAL A 206 30.65 -10.71 -1.06
N ALA A 207 31.86 -11.24 -1.27
CA ALA A 207 32.30 -12.47 -0.62
C ALA A 207 32.36 -12.33 0.91
N ARG A 208 32.80 -11.18 1.44
CA ARG A 208 32.78 -10.90 2.87
C ARG A 208 31.36 -10.84 3.42
N ALA A 209 30.43 -10.21 2.71
CA ALA A 209 29.04 -10.16 3.12
C ALA A 209 28.37 -11.55 3.14
N ARG A 210 28.66 -12.39 2.15
CA ARG A 210 28.19 -13.80 2.13
C ARG A 210 28.73 -14.59 3.31
N LEU A 211 30.04 -14.53 3.55
CA LEU A 211 30.66 -15.17 4.71
C LEU A 211 30.08 -14.67 6.03
N ALA A 212 29.81 -13.36 6.14
CA ALA A 212 29.19 -12.79 7.33
C ALA A 212 27.77 -13.35 7.58
N GLY A 213 26.96 -13.49 6.53
CA GLY A 213 25.65 -14.12 6.62
C GLY A 213 25.73 -15.58 7.06
N GLU A 214 26.70 -16.34 6.52
CA GLU A 214 26.96 -17.72 6.93
C GLU A 214 27.35 -17.82 8.41
N VAL A 215 28.25 -16.96 8.88
CA VAL A 215 28.68 -16.90 10.29
C VAL A 215 27.50 -16.59 11.22
N VAL A 216 26.64 -15.63 10.87
CA VAL A 216 25.46 -15.29 11.67
C VAL A 216 24.51 -16.49 11.75
N ARG A 217 24.19 -17.11 10.61
CA ARG A 217 23.31 -18.29 10.56
C ARG A 217 23.85 -19.43 11.43
N GLU A 218 25.14 -19.75 11.30
CA GLU A 218 25.78 -20.81 12.11
C GLU A 218 25.70 -20.50 13.61
N ARG A 219 25.92 -19.25 14.02
CA ARG A 219 25.84 -18.87 15.45
C ARG A 219 24.42 -18.93 16.01
N LEU A 220 23.42 -18.53 15.22
CA LEU A 220 22.02 -18.64 15.61
C LEU A 220 21.63 -20.11 15.81
N GLU A 221 22.06 -21.00 14.91
CA GLU A 221 21.88 -22.45 15.01
C GLU A 221 22.57 -23.03 16.25
N LEU A 222 23.84 -22.67 16.51
CA LEU A 222 24.59 -23.11 17.70
C LEU A 222 23.93 -22.67 19.02
N ARG A 223 23.22 -21.55 19.02
CA ARG A 223 22.45 -21.05 20.16
C ARG A 223 21.07 -21.69 20.30
N GLY A 224 20.68 -22.55 19.37
CA GLY A 224 19.41 -23.27 19.38
C GLY A 224 18.20 -22.39 19.09
N PHE A 225 18.38 -21.28 18.38
CA PHE A 225 17.25 -20.47 17.94
C PHE A 225 16.62 -21.06 16.67
N ASP A 226 15.29 -20.99 16.63
CA ASP A 226 14.47 -21.46 15.51
C ASP A 226 13.64 -20.31 14.95
N TYR A 227 13.50 -20.29 13.62
CA TYR A 227 12.86 -19.22 12.86
C TYR A 227 11.98 -19.82 11.77
N ASP A 228 10.74 -19.34 11.68
CA ASP A 228 9.78 -19.79 10.66
C ASP A 228 10.23 -19.44 9.24
N ASP A 229 10.94 -18.31 9.12
CA ASP A 229 11.52 -17.80 7.89
C ASP A 229 12.75 -16.98 8.26
N LEU A 230 13.95 -17.48 7.97
CA LEU A 230 15.22 -16.79 8.15
C LEU A 230 15.83 -16.51 6.78
N ARG A 231 16.04 -15.23 6.50
CA ARG A 231 16.59 -14.74 5.23
C ARG A 231 17.91 -14.02 5.42
N THR A 232 18.78 -14.21 4.44
CA THR A 232 20.04 -13.50 4.28
C THR A 232 20.03 -12.87 2.89
N ASP A 233 19.94 -11.55 2.85
CA ASP A 233 19.83 -10.77 1.61
C ASP A 233 21.04 -9.84 1.45
N LEU A 234 21.49 -9.61 0.22
CA LEU A 234 22.50 -8.59 -0.09
C LEU A 234 21.82 -7.40 -0.77
N ILE A 235 21.61 -6.33 0.01
CA ILE A 235 21.08 -5.05 -0.47
C ILE A 235 22.10 -4.43 -1.41
N GLY A 236 21.68 -4.23 -2.67
CA GLY A 236 22.51 -3.79 -3.78
C GLY A 236 22.85 -4.89 -4.78
N LEU A 237 22.46 -6.15 -4.53
CA LEU A 237 22.71 -7.27 -5.47
C LEU A 237 21.50 -8.18 -5.69
N ASP A 238 20.90 -8.70 -4.62
CA ASP A 238 19.86 -9.75 -4.71
C ASP A 238 18.68 -9.59 -3.73
N SER A 239 18.60 -8.51 -2.96
CA SER A 239 17.55 -8.31 -1.95
C SER A 239 16.12 -8.16 -2.49
N LEU A 240 15.93 -7.70 -3.73
CA LEU A 240 14.60 -7.46 -4.32
C LEU A 240 14.10 -8.63 -5.17
N HIS A 241 14.97 -9.16 -6.04
CA HIS A 241 14.60 -10.19 -7.04
C HIS A 241 15.22 -11.55 -6.76
N GLY A 242 15.88 -11.73 -5.61
CA GLY A 242 16.65 -12.92 -5.30
C GLY A 242 17.93 -13.06 -6.15
N PRO A 243 18.65 -14.18 -5.99
CA PRO A 243 19.87 -14.45 -6.74
C PRO A 243 19.63 -14.43 -8.26
N GLY A 244 20.59 -13.92 -9.02
CA GLY A 244 20.50 -13.89 -10.49
C GLY A 244 21.89 -13.94 -11.13
N GLU A 245 21.98 -14.57 -12.30
CA GLU A 245 23.22 -14.70 -13.05
C GLU A 245 23.59 -13.39 -13.78
N GLY A 246 24.89 -13.21 -14.04
CA GLY A 246 25.39 -12.12 -14.89
C GLY A 246 25.35 -10.72 -14.27
N ARG A 247 25.00 -10.58 -12.99
CA ARG A 247 25.00 -9.29 -12.29
C ARG A 247 26.43 -8.91 -11.88
N PRO A 248 26.91 -7.69 -12.21
CA PRO A 248 28.21 -7.24 -11.75
C PRO A 248 28.22 -7.07 -10.23
N GLU A 249 29.31 -7.48 -9.57
CA GLU A 249 29.47 -7.28 -8.13
C GLU A 249 29.69 -5.79 -7.81
N PRO A 250 28.92 -5.20 -6.88
CA PRO A 250 29.12 -3.81 -6.50
C PRO A 250 30.36 -3.63 -5.63
N TYR A 251 30.91 -2.43 -5.62
CA TYR A 251 32.05 -2.07 -4.77
C TYR A 251 31.70 -2.01 -3.27
N GLU A 252 30.43 -1.76 -2.97
CA GLU A 252 29.87 -1.72 -1.61
C GLU A 252 28.58 -2.52 -1.60
N ILE A 253 28.37 -3.26 -0.52
CA ILE A 253 27.18 -4.10 -0.33
C ILE A 253 26.75 -4.05 1.12
N ARG A 254 25.44 -4.19 1.37
CA ARG A 254 24.90 -4.30 2.72
C ARG A 254 24.28 -5.67 2.92
N LEU A 255 24.82 -6.44 3.86
CA LEU A 255 24.22 -7.66 4.34
C LEU A 255 23.01 -7.29 5.20
N ARG A 256 21.90 -8.01 4.99
CA ARG A 256 20.74 -8.02 5.87
C ARG A 256 20.41 -9.45 6.24
N VAL A 257 20.35 -9.73 7.54
CA VAL A 257 19.81 -10.97 8.08
C VAL A 257 18.51 -10.63 8.79
N ALA A 258 17.42 -11.28 8.40
CA ALA A 258 16.11 -11.03 8.99
C ALA A 258 15.38 -12.34 9.22
N GLY A 259 14.68 -12.46 10.34
CA GLY A 259 13.99 -13.70 10.70
C GLY A 259 12.72 -13.47 11.49
N ARG A 260 11.69 -14.26 11.18
CA ARG A 260 10.43 -14.30 11.94
C ARG A 260 10.49 -15.41 12.99
N SER A 261 10.06 -15.09 14.21
CA SER A 261 9.92 -16.06 15.29
C SER A 261 8.79 -15.66 16.24
N THR A 262 8.20 -16.63 16.91
CA THR A 262 7.26 -16.37 18.03
C THR A 262 7.98 -15.96 19.32
N SER A 263 9.32 -16.14 19.38
CA SER A 263 10.17 -15.76 20.50
C SER A 263 10.84 -14.40 20.27
N CYS A 264 10.56 -13.42 21.14
CA CYS A 264 11.23 -12.12 21.11
C CYS A 264 12.75 -12.27 21.25
N ASN A 265 13.20 -13.15 22.15
CA ASN A 265 14.63 -13.40 22.38
C ASN A 265 15.33 -13.96 21.13
N ALA A 266 14.64 -14.80 20.34
CA ALA A 266 15.19 -15.29 19.08
C ALA A 266 15.28 -14.16 18.05
N ALA A 267 14.26 -13.30 17.95
CA ALA A 267 14.31 -12.13 17.08
C ALA A 267 15.46 -11.17 17.45
N GLU A 268 15.66 -10.89 18.75
CA GLU A 268 16.77 -10.05 19.25
C GLU A 268 18.15 -10.65 18.96
N ALA A 269 18.27 -11.98 18.98
CA ALA A 269 19.53 -12.65 18.73
C ALA A 269 20.11 -12.35 17.34
N ILE A 270 19.27 -12.13 16.32
CA ILE A 270 19.72 -11.77 14.97
C ILE A 270 20.55 -10.49 15.01
N GLY A 271 20.02 -9.45 15.65
CA GLY A 271 20.70 -8.17 15.80
C GLY A 271 22.02 -8.30 16.57
N TRP A 272 22.03 -9.11 17.64
CA TRP A 272 23.25 -9.34 18.42
C TRP A 272 24.33 -10.09 17.64
N GLU A 273 23.97 -11.13 16.88
CA GLU A 273 24.93 -11.88 16.08
C GLU A 273 25.51 -11.05 14.92
N VAL A 274 24.69 -10.18 14.31
CA VAL A 274 25.18 -9.23 13.31
C VAL A 274 26.10 -8.20 13.96
N GLY A 275 25.73 -7.61 15.09
CA GLY A 275 26.60 -6.66 15.81
C GLY A 275 27.94 -7.28 16.24
N ALA A 276 27.95 -8.58 16.58
CA ALA A 276 29.17 -9.30 16.93
C ALA A 276 30.18 -9.41 15.76
N LEU A 277 29.76 -9.21 14.51
CA LEU A 277 30.63 -9.29 13.33
C LEU A 277 31.74 -8.24 13.31
N TYR A 278 31.59 -7.10 14.01
CA TYR A 278 32.63 -6.05 14.05
C TYR A 278 34.00 -6.57 14.45
N THR A 279 34.03 -7.45 15.44
CA THR A 279 35.26 -7.98 16.02
C THR A 279 35.38 -9.49 15.87
N ASN A 280 34.30 -10.16 15.44
CA ASN A 280 34.24 -11.62 15.31
C ASN A 280 33.73 -12.07 13.94
N GLY A 281 33.76 -11.21 12.93
CA GLY A 281 33.31 -11.51 11.56
C GLY A 281 34.39 -11.22 10.51
N PRO A 282 34.02 -11.24 9.22
CA PRO A 282 34.88 -10.82 8.13
C PRO A 282 35.39 -9.39 8.31
N SER A 283 36.58 -9.11 7.78
CA SER A 283 37.23 -7.82 7.99
C SER A 283 36.49 -6.64 7.35
N GLY A 284 36.58 -5.47 7.96
CA GLY A 284 36.10 -4.21 7.37
C GLY A 284 34.59 -4.06 7.28
N GLY A 285 33.84 -4.73 8.17
CA GLY A 285 32.42 -4.45 8.38
C GLY A 285 32.21 -3.12 9.11
N ALA A 286 31.18 -2.36 8.72
CA ALA A 286 30.83 -1.09 9.33
C ALA A 286 29.32 -0.77 9.19
N GLY A 287 28.85 0.17 10.00
CA GLY A 287 27.47 0.70 9.89
C GLY A 287 26.41 -0.34 10.23
N ASP A 288 26.65 -1.08 11.31
CA ASP A 288 25.70 -2.05 11.83
C ASP A 288 24.39 -1.38 12.23
N TYR A 289 23.31 -2.14 12.09
CA TYR A 289 21.98 -1.74 12.51
C TYR A 289 21.24 -2.98 12.97
N ALA A 290 20.45 -2.84 14.02
CA ALA A 290 19.60 -3.91 14.52
C ALA A 290 18.24 -3.36 14.90
N ASN A 291 17.21 -4.14 14.64
CA ASN A 291 15.84 -3.80 15.00
C ASN A 291 15.04 -5.06 15.34
N VAL A 292 14.14 -4.93 16.30
CA VAL A 292 13.13 -5.95 16.61
C VAL A 292 11.79 -5.27 16.70
N ARG A 293 10.79 -5.86 16.04
CA ARG A 293 9.41 -5.37 16.10
C ARG A 293 8.42 -6.50 16.20
N GLU A 294 7.30 -6.22 16.84
CA GLU A 294 6.11 -7.06 16.76
C GLU A 294 5.56 -7.07 15.32
N ILE A 295 5.06 -8.21 14.90
CA ILE A 295 4.38 -8.38 13.62
C ILE A 295 2.88 -8.34 13.87
N LEU A 296 2.21 -7.32 13.34
CA LEU A 296 0.77 -7.34 13.16
C LEU A 296 0.47 -7.79 11.74
N ALA A 297 0.14 -9.07 11.59
CA ALA A 297 -0.28 -9.63 10.31
C ALA A 297 -1.73 -9.26 10.03
N VAL A 298 -2.10 -9.24 8.75
CA VAL A 298 -3.45 -8.91 8.29
C VAL A 298 -4.00 -10.04 7.44
N GLN A 299 -5.25 -10.41 7.70
CA GLN A 299 -6.03 -11.35 6.89
C GLN A 299 -7.32 -10.67 6.45
N SER A 300 -7.85 -11.07 5.29
CA SER A 300 -9.12 -10.57 4.79
C SER A 300 -10.24 -11.56 5.08
N VAL A 301 -11.38 -11.05 5.52
CA VAL A 301 -12.63 -11.81 5.61
C VAL A 301 -13.76 -11.05 4.95
N LEU A 302 -14.81 -11.78 4.55
CA LEU A 302 -16.05 -11.18 4.09
C LEU A 302 -17.07 -11.23 5.23
N LEU A 303 -17.70 -10.08 5.49
CA LEU A 303 -18.74 -9.96 6.52
C LEU A 303 -20.04 -9.47 5.87
N PRO A 304 -21.19 -10.11 6.13
CA PRO A 304 -22.49 -9.62 5.66
C PRO A 304 -22.72 -8.17 6.09
N ARG A 305 -23.18 -7.33 5.14
CA ARG A 305 -23.32 -5.88 5.34
C ARG A 305 -24.23 -5.53 6.51
N GLU A 306 -25.28 -6.30 6.73
CA GLU A 306 -26.27 -6.11 7.79
C GLU A 306 -25.70 -6.22 9.22
N LEU A 307 -24.51 -6.83 9.36
CA LEU A 307 -23.79 -6.92 10.63
C LEU A 307 -22.92 -5.68 10.91
N VAL A 308 -22.72 -4.81 9.93
CA VAL A 308 -21.94 -3.58 10.06
C VAL A 308 -22.89 -2.38 10.16
N ARG A 309 -22.77 -1.61 11.24
CA ARG A 309 -23.59 -0.41 11.47
C ARG A 309 -22.68 0.80 11.62
N PRO A 310 -22.53 1.64 10.58
CA PRO A 310 -21.81 2.89 10.68
C PRO A 310 -22.45 3.79 11.75
N HIS A 311 -21.61 4.43 12.55
CA HIS A 311 -22.04 5.44 13.52
C HIS A 311 -21.45 6.79 13.12
N VAL A 312 -22.30 7.83 13.12
CA VAL A 312 -21.91 9.20 12.80
C VAL A 312 -22.16 10.06 14.02
N GLU A 313 -21.11 10.75 14.47
CA GLU A 313 -21.17 11.74 15.54
C GLU A 313 -20.76 13.10 15.00
N THR A 314 -21.52 14.14 15.31
CA THR A 314 -21.18 15.52 14.96
C THR A 314 -20.58 16.23 16.16
N VAL A 315 -19.29 16.55 16.07
CA VAL A 315 -18.59 17.33 17.09
C VAL A 315 -18.58 18.80 16.67
N ARG A 316 -19.12 19.68 17.51
CA ARG A 316 -19.04 21.13 17.32
C ARG A 316 -17.84 21.66 18.10
N PRO A 317 -17.01 22.56 17.53
CA PRO A 317 -15.98 23.24 18.31
C PRO A 317 -16.64 23.95 19.49
N THR A 318 -16.09 23.76 20.69
CA THR A 318 -16.47 24.50 21.90
C THR A 318 -15.89 25.90 21.92
#